data_AF-A0A820UE51-F1
#
_entry.id   AF-A0A820UE51-F1
#
_cell.length_a   1.000
_cell.length_b   1.000
_cell.length_c   1.000
_cell.angle_alpha   90.00
_cell.angle_beta   90.00
_cell.angle_gamma   90.00
#
_symmetry.space_group_name_H-M   'P 1'
#
loop_
_entity.id
_entity.type
_entity.pdbx_description
1 polymer ?
#
loop_
_entity_poly.entity_id
_entity_poly.type
_entity_poly.pdbx_seq_one_letter_code
_entity_poly.pdbx_strand_id
1 'polypeptide(L)' 'MNGGLYDHDRTRQEAIDNNNDQFTSKSDSEIAIHLYRKYDLKFVNYLRGELARTMYDEQRKACLSILIL' A
#
# COMPACT_ATOMS: atom_id res chain seq x y z
N MET A 1 -5.07 -12.47 -7.31
CA MET A 1 -3.93 -12.07 -6.48
C MET A 1 -2.87 -13.14 -6.64
N ASN A 2 -1.62 -12.77 -6.94
CA ASN A 2 -0.45 -13.64 -6.81
C ASN A 2 0.62 -12.81 -6.11
N GLY A 3 1.12 -13.31 -4.98
CA GLY A 3 2.14 -12.65 -4.17
C GLY A 3 1.60 -11.90 -2.94
N GLY A 4 2.44 -11.77 -1.91
CA GLY A 4 2.11 -11.23 -0.59
C GLY A 4 3.17 -10.23 -0.13
N LEU A 5 2.74 -9.26 0.68
CA LEU A 5 3.60 -8.15 1.11
C LEU A 5 4.39 -8.61 2.34
N TYR A 6 5.73 -8.63 2.27
CA TYR A 6 6.55 -9.00 3.42
C TYR A 6 6.55 -7.87 4.47
N ASP A 7 6.56 -8.22 5.76
CA ASP A 7 6.63 -7.28 6.88
C ASP A 7 5.46 -6.26 6.92
N HIS A 8 4.31 -6.67 6.37
CA HIS A 8 3.11 -5.84 6.27
C HIS A 8 2.50 -5.52 7.65
N ASP A 9 2.68 -6.41 8.63
CA ASP A 9 2.24 -6.21 10.02
C ASP A 9 2.94 -5.03 10.69
N ARG A 10 4.27 -4.88 10.51
CA ARG A 10 5.01 -3.76 11.11
C ARG A 10 4.62 -2.44 10.47
N THR A 11 4.50 -2.41 9.15
CA THR A 11 4.09 -1.22 8.40
C THR A 11 2.66 -0.80 8.76
N ARG A 12 1.76 -1.77 8.94
CA ARG A 12 0.40 -1.53 9.42
C ARG A 12 0.40 -0.95 10.83
N GLN A 13 1.18 -1.53 11.74
CA GLN A 13 1.25 -1.06 13.12
C GLN A 13 1.78 0.37 13.19
N GLU A 14 2.85 0.69 12.46
CA GLU A 14 3.37 2.05 12.34
C GLU A 14 2.35 3.05 11.75
N ALA A 15 1.48 2.61 10.84
CA ALA A 15 0.42 3.45 10.27
C ALA A 15 -0.73 3.69 11.26
N ILE A 16 -1.17 2.65 11.99
CA ILE A 16 -2.19 2.77 13.04
C ILE A 16 -1.71 3.72 14.14
N ASP A 17 -0.49 3.50 14.63
CA ASP A 17 0.04 4.20 15.80
C ASP A 17 0.34 5.69 15.52
N ASN A 18 0.76 6.04 14.29
CA ASN A 18 1.18 7.41 13.97
C ASN A 18 0.11 8.26 13.26
N ASN A 19 -0.82 7.65 12.52
CA ASN A 19 -1.76 8.38 11.66
C ASN A 19 -3.23 8.19 12.04
N ASN A 20 -3.53 7.38 13.06
CA ASN A 20 -4.92 6.98 13.40
C ASN A 20 -5.65 6.39 12.17
N ASP A 21 -4.89 5.70 11.31
CA ASP A 21 -5.39 5.15 10.05
C ASP A 21 -6.36 4.01 10.34
N GLN A 22 -7.61 4.16 9.91
CA GLN A 22 -8.62 3.12 10.05
C GLN A 22 -8.53 2.13 8.89
N PHE A 23 -7.88 1.00 9.14
CA PHE A 23 -7.88 -0.14 8.23
C PHE A 23 -9.24 -0.83 8.30
N THR A 24 -9.95 -0.87 7.17
CA THR A 24 -11.28 -1.49 7.02
C THR A 24 -11.21 -2.99 6.74
N SER A 25 -10.04 -3.50 6.36
CA SER A 25 -9.80 -4.90 6.05
C SER A 25 -8.45 -5.38 6.60
N LYS A 26 -8.23 -6.70 6.61
CA LYS A 26 -6.91 -7.31 6.86
C LYS A 26 -6.10 -7.50 5.57
N SER A 27 -6.53 -6.92 4.45
CA SER A 27 -5.88 -7.13 3.17
C SER A 27 -4.59 -6.32 3.07
N ASP A 28 -3.52 -6.95 2.58
CA ASP A 28 -2.27 -6.31 2.16
C ASP A 28 -2.50 -5.25 1.08
N SER A 29 -3.65 -5.32 0.41
CA SER A 29 -4.12 -4.31 -0.53
C SER A 29 -4.35 -2.95 0.11
N GLU A 30 -4.74 -2.89 1.36
CA GLU A 30 -5.02 -1.62 2.01
C GLU A 30 -3.72 -0.89 2.39
N ILE A 31 -2.67 -1.63 2.71
CA ILE A 31 -1.38 -1.08 3.14
C ILE A 31 -0.74 -0.22 2.05
N ALA A 32 -0.71 -0.65 0.79
CA ALA A 32 -0.14 0.23 -0.25
C ALA A 32 -1.00 1.44 -0.59
N ILE A 33 -2.32 1.45 -0.29
CA ILE A 33 -3.14 2.66 -0.40
C ILE A 33 -2.72 3.65 0.69
N HIS A 34 -2.53 3.18 1.93
CA HIS A 34 -2.02 4.01 3.02
C HIS A 34 -0.63 4.57 2.72
N LEU A 35 0.30 3.72 2.26
CA LEU A 35 1.64 4.17 1.90
C LEU A 35 1.60 5.18 0.74
N TYR A 36 0.75 4.97 -0.27
CA TYR A 36 0.56 5.93 -1.36
C TYR A 36 0.02 7.27 -0.85
N ARG A 37 -0.96 7.29 0.06
CA ARG A 37 -1.45 8.53 0.67
C ARG A 37 -0.37 9.27 1.46
N LYS A 38 0.52 8.54 2.14
CA LYS A 38 1.57 9.11 2.99
C LYS A 38 2.80 9.59 2.21
N TYR A 39 3.23 8.84 1.21
CA TYR A 39 4.51 9.05 0.51
C TYR A 39 4.35 9.40 -0.97
N ASP A 40 3.11 9.56 -1.45
CA ASP A 40 2.78 9.68 -2.87
C ASP A 40 3.45 8.53 -3.67
N LEU A 41 3.87 8.76 -4.91
CA LEU A 41 4.59 7.77 -5.73
C LEU A 41 5.86 7.19 -5.09
N LYS A 42 6.44 7.81 -4.05
CA LYS A 42 7.62 7.25 -3.35
C LYS A 42 7.29 6.05 -2.46
N PHE A 43 6.01 5.75 -2.27
CA PHE A 43 5.55 4.61 -1.48
C PHE A 43 6.08 3.25 -1.96
N VAL A 44 6.42 3.14 -3.25
CA VAL A 44 7.00 1.92 -3.83
C VAL A 44 8.29 1.49 -3.13
N ASN A 45 9.05 2.43 -2.58
CA ASN A 45 10.28 2.14 -1.81
C ASN A 45 10.01 1.46 -0.46
N TYR A 46 8.76 1.49 -0.01
CA TYR A 46 8.31 0.90 1.25
C TYR A 46 7.58 -0.44 1.03
N LEU A 47 7.30 -0.81 -0.22
CA LEU A 47 6.72 -2.10 -0.57
C LEU A 47 7.83 -3.14 -0.66
N ARG A 48 7.63 -4.27 0.01
CA ARG A 48 8.55 -5.42 -0.03
C ARG A 48 7.78 -6.66 -0.40
N GLY A 49 8.30 -7.40 -1.37
CA GLY A 49 7.77 -8.69 -1.80
C GLY A 49 7.37 -8.73 -3.26
N GLU A 50 6.98 -9.92 -3.69
CA GLU A 50 6.53 -10.17 -5.05
C GLU A 50 5.05 -9.79 -5.14
N LEU A 51 4.73 -8.73 -5.86
CA LEU A 51 3.34 -8.31 -6.05
C LEU A 51 3.15 -7.55 -7.36
N ALA A 52 2.02 -7.80 -8.01
CA ALA A 52 1.53 -6.98 -9.12
C ALA A 52 0.19 -6.35 -8.71
N ARG A 53 0.08 -5.03 -8.80
CA ARG A 53 -1.14 -4.32 -8.39
C ARG A 53 -1.42 -3.07 -9.21
N THR A 54 -2.69 -2.84 -9.46
CA THR A 54 -3.21 -1.63 -10.09
C THR A 54 -4.18 -0.93 -9.16
N MET A 55 -4.05 0.39 -9.04
CA MET A 55 -4.90 1.25 -8.22
C MET A 55 -5.36 2.43 -9.08
N TYR A 56 -6.59 2.88 -8.86
CA TYR A 56 -7.14 4.07 -9.50
C TYR A 56 -7.35 5.16 -8.45
N ASP A 57 -6.78 6.33 -8.70
CA ASP A 57 -6.95 7.52 -7.89
C ASP A 57 -8.01 8.41 -8.55
N GLU A 58 -9.23 8.39 -7.98
CA GLU A 58 -10.35 9.16 -8.50
C GLU A 58 -10.13 10.68 -8.45
N GLN A 59 -9.42 11.16 -7.42
CA GLN A 59 -9.16 12.60 -7.27
C GLN A 59 -8.21 13.09 -8.36
N ARG A 60 -7.22 12.28 -8.72
CA ARG A 60 -6.25 12.58 -9.78
C ARG A 60 -6.70 12.11 -11.17
N LYS A 61 -7.82 11.37 -11.27
CA LYS A 61 -8.26 10.66 -12.48
C LYS A 61 -7.12 9.87 -13.13
N ALA A 62 -6.31 9.21 -12.31
CA ALA A 62 -5.09 8.56 -12.72
C ALA A 62 -5.07 7.08 -12.31
N CYS A 63 -4.52 6.24 -13.18
CA CYS A 63 -4.31 4.83 -12.90
C CYS A 63 -2.81 4.60 -12.63
N LEU A 64 -2.52 3.91 -11.53
CA LEU A 64 -1.17 3.54 -11.14
C LEU A 64 -1.06 2.01 -11.10
N SER A 65 -0.13 1.49 -11.91
CA SER A 65 0.19 0.06 -11.96
C SER A 65 1.61 -0.17 -11.47
N ILE A 66 1.78 -1.14 -10.59
CA ILE A 66 3.04 -1.48 -9.92
C ILE A 66 3.29 -2.97 -10.07
N LEU A 67 4.53 -3.30 -10.40
CA LEU A 67 5.06 -4.65 -10.38
C LEU A 67 6.34 -4.63 -9.54
N ILE A 68 6.38 -5.46 -8.50
CA ILE A 68 7.55 -5.71 -7.66
C ILE A 68 7.83 -7.21 -7.77
N LEU A 69 9.08 -7.53 -8.11
CA LEU A 69 9.63 -8.87 -8.24
C LEU A 69 10.66 -9.09 -7.14
#